data_AF-A0A0T7SC24-F1
#
_entry.id   AF-A0A0T7SC24-F1
#
_cell.length_a   1.000
_cell.length_b   1.000
_cell.length_c   1.000
_cell.angle_alpha   90.00
_cell.angle_beta   90.00
_cell.angle_gamma   90.00
#
_symmetry.space_group_name_H-M   'P 1'
#
loop_
_entity.id
_entity.type
_entity.pdbx_description
1 polymer ?
#
loop_
_entity_poly.entity_id
_entity_poly.type
_entity_poly.pdbx_seq_one_letter_code
_entity_poly.pdbx_strand_id
1 'polypeptide(L)'
;MTNAQTWLDENIPLNQRNNIRELLIDNISQQERNERDNELGLRSRTANEYYLTTPLTGELNLSTFPHLKRLKVEHQSLTRLVLADCHSLESLEANDNLLREVVFPTQTQALESVYLTNNDLSARNLYCFSHFPNLRVLFLGTDDKDRIRQGIYNRWNGSLMYLLTLTKLEELDINATDIDDGLRCLATKGLNYFTFGSQGRTEAGVNQIKNIFKNDFRLKEGEDAEEWIEEWAADDDFDNNSYKIRHIRGWQERQITAWVVEVP
;
A
#
# COMPACT_ATOMS: atom_id res chain seq x y z
N MET A 1 -23.63 -8.20 7.40
CA MET A 1 -22.29 -8.69 7.02
C MET A 1 -22.43 -10.12 6.57
N THR A 2 -21.83 -10.49 5.45
CA THR A 2 -21.89 -11.83 4.87
C THR A 2 -20.52 -12.48 4.96
N ASN A 3 -20.43 -13.78 5.25
CA ASN A 3 -19.14 -14.47 5.22
C ASN A 3 -18.59 -14.49 3.78
N ALA A 4 -17.35 -14.04 3.60
CA ALA A 4 -16.77 -13.82 2.28
C ALA A 4 -16.58 -15.13 1.50
N GLN A 5 -16.13 -16.19 2.17
CA GLN A 5 -15.95 -17.49 1.53
C GLN A 5 -17.28 -18.12 1.13
N THR A 6 -18.30 -18.07 1.99
CA THR A 6 -19.65 -18.53 1.65
C THR A 6 -20.20 -17.78 0.44
N TRP A 7 -20.08 -16.46 0.44
CA TRP A 7 -20.51 -15.64 -0.70
C TRP A 7 -19.79 -16.04 -1.99
N LEU A 8 -18.46 -16.25 -1.93
CA LEU A 8 -17.66 -16.65 -3.07
C LEU A 8 -18.09 -18.01 -3.63
N ASP A 9 -18.36 -18.98 -2.76
CA ASP A 9 -18.78 -20.34 -3.15
C ASP A 9 -20.18 -20.36 -3.79
N GLU A 10 -21.09 -19.49 -3.33
CA GLU A 10 -22.44 -19.36 -3.88
C GLU A 10 -22.46 -18.59 -5.21
N ASN A 11 -21.68 -17.51 -5.34
CA ASN A 11 -21.74 -16.59 -6.48
C ASN A 11 -20.75 -16.93 -7.58
N ILE A 12 -19.63 -17.58 -7.24
CA ILE A 12 -18.62 -18.04 -8.19
C ILE A 12 -18.23 -19.48 -7.83
N PRO A 13 -19.07 -20.47 -8.17
CA PRO A 13 -18.78 -21.87 -7.90
C PRO A 13 -17.47 -22.32 -8.55
N LEU A 14 -16.84 -23.35 -7.98
CA LEU A 14 -15.48 -23.81 -8.35
C LEU A 14 -15.28 -24.00 -9.86
N ASN A 15 -16.27 -24.54 -10.57
CA ASN A 15 -16.21 -24.81 -12.01
C ASN A 15 -16.17 -23.55 -12.90
N GLN A 16 -16.44 -22.36 -12.34
CA GLN A 16 -16.40 -21.08 -13.07
C GLN A 16 -15.08 -20.33 -12.87
N ARG A 17 -14.31 -20.65 -11.81
CA ARG A 17 -13.16 -19.86 -11.36
C ARG A 17 -11.96 -19.90 -12.31
N ASN A 18 -11.80 -21.00 -13.05
CA ASN A 18 -10.62 -21.24 -13.86
C ASN A 18 -10.34 -20.13 -14.89
N ASN A 19 -11.38 -19.57 -15.52
CA ASN A 19 -11.20 -18.61 -16.61
C ASN A 19 -11.23 -17.14 -16.15
N ILE A 20 -11.39 -16.90 -14.84
CA ILE A 20 -11.50 -15.55 -14.28
C ILE A 20 -10.11 -14.95 -14.17
N ARG A 21 -9.90 -13.83 -14.87
CA ARG A 21 -8.65 -13.05 -14.88
C ARG A 21 -8.74 -11.78 -14.06
N GLU A 22 -9.95 -11.30 -13.84
CA GLU A 22 -10.23 -10.05 -13.15
C GLU A 22 -11.42 -10.31 -12.24
N LEU A 23 -11.29 -9.92 -10.98
CA LEU A 23 -12.34 -10.01 -9.98
C LEU A 23 -12.40 -8.68 -9.25
N LEU A 24 -13.57 -8.05 -9.28
CA LEU A 24 -13.86 -6.82 -8.55
C LEU A 24 -14.99 -7.09 -7.58
N ILE A 25 -14.74 -6.82 -6.31
CA ILE A 25 -15.72 -6.87 -5.23
C ILE A 25 -15.59 -5.54 -4.49
N ASP A 26 -16.62 -4.71 -4.54
CA ASP A 26 -16.60 -3.41 -3.90
C ASP A 26 -17.94 -3.18 -3.18
N ASN A 27 -17.92 -2.38 -2.13
CA ASN A 27 -19.12 -2.01 -1.38
C ASN A 27 -19.21 -0.49 -1.40
N ILE A 28 -19.63 -0.01 -2.57
CA ILE A 28 -19.95 1.40 -2.82
C ILE A 28 -21.45 1.54 -3.04
N SER A 29 -21.97 2.71 -2.71
CA SER A 29 -23.35 3.07 -2.98
C SER A 29 -23.65 3.09 -4.49
N GLN A 30 -24.95 2.99 -4.84
CA GLN A 30 -25.38 3.15 -6.22
C GLN A 30 -25.01 4.52 -6.80
N GLN A 31 -24.94 5.56 -5.96
CA GLN A 31 -24.55 6.90 -6.38
C GLN A 31 -23.08 6.95 -6.76
N GLU A 32 -22.18 6.49 -5.88
CA GLU A 32 -20.74 6.42 -6.14
C GLU A 32 -20.43 5.54 -7.36
N ARG A 33 -21.19 4.46 -7.54
CA ARG A 33 -21.11 3.62 -8.74
C ARG A 33 -21.45 4.41 -10.01
N ASN A 34 -22.53 5.19 -9.99
CA ASN A 34 -22.94 5.99 -11.14
C ASN A 34 -21.96 7.12 -11.45
N GLU A 35 -21.37 7.73 -10.43
CA GLU A 35 -20.32 8.76 -10.57
C GLU A 35 -19.07 8.16 -11.22
N ARG A 36 -18.58 7.00 -10.75
CA ARG A 36 -17.48 6.25 -11.39
C ARG A 36 -17.77 5.89 -12.84
N ASP A 37 -18.97 5.38 -13.14
CA ASP A 37 -19.36 4.98 -14.50
C ASP A 37 -19.38 6.20 -15.46
N ASN A 38 -19.71 7.39 -14.95
CA ASN A 38 -19.73 8.63 -15.71
C ASN A 38 -18.31 9.18 -15.95
N GLU A 39 -17.41 9.10 -14.97
CA GLU A 39 -16.02 9.58 -15.09
C GLU A 39 -15.15 8.70 -16.00
N LEU A 40 -15.34 7.38 -15.95
CA LEU A 40 -14.53 6.42 -16.71
C LEU A 40 -14.98 6.22 -18.16
N GLY A 41 -16.08 6.84 -18.57
CA GLY A 41 -16.66 6.69 -19.90
C GLY A 41 -16.96 5.23 -20.24
N LEU A 42 -18.00 4.64 -19.63
CA LEU A 42 -18.57 3.32 -19.96
C LEU A 42 -17.52 2.29 -20.46
N ARG A 43 -16.51 1.99 -19.65
CA ARG A 43 -15.64 0.84 -19.94
C ARG A 43 -16.45 -0.45 -19.82
N SER A 44 -16.14 -1.39 -20.70
CA SER A 44 -16.77 -2.72 -20.79
C SER A 44 -16.78 -3.41 -19.43
N ARG A 45 -17.94 -3.42 -18.76
CA ARG A 45 -18.16 -4.21 -17.54
C ARG A 45 -17.76 -5.65 -17.81
N THR A 46 -16.81 -6.17 -17.04
CA THR A 46 -16.47 -7.58 -17.06
C THR A 46 -17.55 -8.37 -16.33
N ALA A 47 -17.65 -9.67 -16.58
CA ALA A 47 -18.67 -10.52 -15.95
C ALA A 47 -18.45 -10.77 -14.45
N ASN A 48 -17.34 -10.28 -13.86
CA ASN A 48 -16.91 -10.60 -12.49
C ASN A 48 -16.76 -9.33 -11.62
N GLU A 49 -17.66 -8.37 -11.82
CA GLU A 49 -17.76 -7.14 -11.03
C GLU A 49 -18.97 -7.20 -10.09
N TYR A 50 -18.72 -7.12 -8.79
CA TYR A 50 -19.71 -7.27 -7.74
C TYR A 50 -19.73 -6.04 -6.85
N TYR A 51 -20.81 -5.26 -6.95
CA TYR A 51 -21.08 -4.10 -6.11
C TYR A 51 -22.09 -4.49 -5.03
N LEU A 52 -21.60 -4.77 -3.83
CA LEU A 52 -22.37 -5.32 -2.73
C LEU A 52 -22.99 -4.19 -1.90
N THR A 53 -24.21 -4.39 -1.40
CA THR A 53 -24.85 -3.47 -0.42
C THR A 53 -24.62 -3.90 1.02
N THR A 54 -24.09 -5.10 1.23
CA THR A 54 -23.73 -5.65 2.53
C THR A 54 -22.27 -6.10 2.46
N PRO A 55 -21.38 -5.56 3.32
CA PRO A 55 -19.97 -5.89 3.26
C PRO A 55 -19.70 -7.36 3.60
N LEU A 56 -18.70 -7.91 2.92
CA LEU A 56 -18.13 -9.21 3.20
C LEU A 56 -17.27 -9.16 4.47
N THR A 57 -17.20 -10.29 5.18
CA THR A 57 -16.45 -10.46 6.43
C THR A 57 -15.70 -11.77 6.48
N GLY A 58 -14.69 -11.82 7.35
CA GLY A 58 -13.91 -13.02 7.59
C GLY A 58 -12.84 -13.24 6.52
N GLU A 59 -12.56 -14.50 6.21
CA GLU A 59 -11.56 -14.90 5.24
C GLU A 59 -12.14 -14.98 3.83
N LEU A 60 -11.39 -14.46 2.85
CA LEU A 60 -11.60 -14.70 1.43
C LEU A 60 -10.42 -15.49 0.87
N ASN A 61 -10.65 -16.74 0.46
CA ASN A 61 -9.64 -17.59 -0.14
C ASN A 61 -9.82 -17.72 -1.65
N LEU A 62 -8.87 -17.14 -2.40
CA LEU A 62 -8.87 -17.09 -3.86
C LEU A 62 -7.85 -18.05 -4.49
N SER A 63 -7.28 -18.99 -3.72
CA SER A 63 -6.32 -19.98 -4.24
C SER A 63 -6.92 -20.84 -5.38
N THR A 64 -8.25 -20.91 -5.49
CA THR A 64 -8.93 -21.59 -6.60
C THR A 64 -9.02 -20.76 -7.90
N PHE A 65 -8.34 -19.61 -7.99
CA PHE A 65 -8.31 -18.72 -9.16
C PHE A 65 -6.90 -18.67 -9.80
N PRO A 66 -6.46 -19.74 -10.49
CA PRO A 66 -5.07 -19.89 -10.95
C PRO A 66 -4.66 -18.86 -12.03
N HIS A 67 -5.64 -18.28 -12.72
CA HIS A 67 -5.44 -17.34 -13.82
C HIS A 67 -5.81 -15.89 -13.46
N LEU A 68 -6.06 -15.60 -12.17
CA LEU A 68 -6.35 -14.25 -11.70
C LEU A 68 -5.15 -13.34 -11.90
N LYS A 69 -5.35 -12.23 -12.61
CA LYS A 69 -4.36 -11.19 -12.89
C LYS A 69 -4.64 -9.92 -12.11
N ARG A 70 -5.92 -9.55 -11.94
CA ARG A 70 -6.30 -8.35 -11.20
C ARG A 70 -7.35 -8.69 -10.16
N LEU A 71 -7.10 -8.29 -8.93
CA LEU A 71 -8.05 -8.38 -7.84
C LEU A 71 -8.28 -6.99 -7.27
N LYS A 72 -9.54 -6.58 -7.22
CA LYS A 72 -10.00 -5.43 -6.44
C LYS A 72 -11.02 -5.93 -5.42
N VAL A 73 -10.74 -5.75 -4.14
CA VAL A 73 -11.61 -6.12 -3.02
C VAL A 73 -11.60 -5.02 -1.97
N GLU A 74 -12.31 -3.92 -2.25
CA GLU A 74 -12.27 -2.71 -1.44
C GLU A 74 -13.53 -2.53 -0.58
N HIS A 75 -13.42 -1.70 0.47
CA HIS A 75 -14.53 -1.27 1.33
C HIS A 75 -15.34 -2.42 1.97
N GLN A 76 -14.70 -3.56 2.22
CA GLN A 76 -15.32 -4.68 2.96
C GLN A 76 -14.84 -4.71 4.42
N SER A 77 -15.14 -5.79 5.11
CA SER A 77 -14.69 -6.07 6.48
C SER A 77 -13.94 -7.40 6.54
N LEU A 78 -13.15 -7.70 5.49
CA LEU A 78 -12.33 -8.91 5.45
C LEU A 78 -11.22 -8.83 6.48
N THR A 79 -10.92 -9.96 7.11
CA THR A 79 -9.84 -10.07 8.10
C THR A 79 -8.65 -10.87 7.59
N ARG A 80 -8.83 -11.65 6.51
CA ARG A 80 -7.78 -12.46 5.90
C ARG A 80 -8.02 -12.63 4.39
N LEU A 81 -6.96 -12.47 3.61
CA LEU A 81 -6.98 -12.66 2.16
C LEU A 81 -5.94 -13.71 1.76
N VAL A 82 -6.37 -14.78 1.09
CA VAL A 82 -5.46 -15.87 0.68
C VAL A 82 -5.35 -15.92 -0.85
N LEU A 83 -4.14 -15.71 -1.36
CA LEU A 83 -3.79 -15.60 -2.79
C LEU A 83 -2.69 -16.59 -3.19
N ALA A 84 -2.46 -17.65 -2.40
CA ALA A 84 -1.29 -18.52 -2.48
C ALA A 84 -1.04 -19.09 -3.90
N ASP A 85 -2.11 -19.46 -4.59
CA ASP A 85 -2.07 -20.09 -5.93
C ASP A 85 -2.41 -19.10 -7.08
N CYS A 86 -2.54 -17.81 -6.78
CA CYS A 86 -2.76 -16.76 -7.78
C CYS A 86 -1.44 -16.33 -8.44
N HIS A 87 -0.70 -17.26 -9.05
CA HIS A 87 0.64 -16.99 -9.59
C HIS A 87 0.66 -15.98 -10.76
N SER A 88 -0.49 -15.78 -11.42
CA SER A 88 -0.64 -14.80 -12.51
C SER A 88 -0.96 -13.38 -12.02
N LEU A 89 -1.04 -13.15 -10.71
CA LEU A 89 -1.51 -11.88 -10.15
C LEU A 89 -0.53 -10.74 -10.47
N GLU A 90 -1.05 -9.72 -11.14
CA GLU A 90 -0.36 -8.50 -11.58
C GLU A 90 -0.73 -7.31 -10.68
N SER A 91 -2.01 -7.18 -10.30
CA SER A 91 -2.50 -6.10 -9.43
C SER A 91 -3.37 -6.62 -8.30
N LEU A 92 -3.12 -6.11 -7.10
CA LEU A 92 -3.90 -6.32 -5.89
C LEU A 92 -4.34 -4.98 -5.30
N GLU A 93 -5.64 -4.74 -5.25
CA GLU A 93 -6.27 -3.62 -4.54
C GLU A 93 -7.18 -4.19 -3.44
N ALA A 94 -6.81 -3.99 -2.17
CA ALA A 94 -7.61 -4.44 -1.03
C ALA A 94 -7.66 -3.38 0.09
N ASN A 95 -7.80 -2.13 -0.33
CA ASN A 95 -7.90 -0.97 0.55
C ASN A 95 -9.17 -1.03 1.41
N ASP A 96 -9.15 -0.33 2.54
CA ASP A 96 -10.33 -0.06 3.37
C ASP A 96 -11.04 -1.33 3.88
N ASN A 97 -10.25 -2.34 4.25
CA ASN A 97 -10.72 -3.57 4.87
C ASN A 97 -10.29 -3.63 6.35
N LEU A 98 -10.41 -4.80 6.99
CA LEU A 98 -9.89 -5.07 8.34
C LEU A 98 -8.83 -6.18 8.30
N LEU A 99 -8.07 -6.26 7.19
CA LEU A 99 -7.14 -7.35 6.93
C LEU A 99 -6.08 -7.37 8.02
N ARG A 100 -5.91 -8.53 8.67
CA ARG A 100 -4.82 -8.81 9.60
C ARG A 100 -3.69 -9.59 8.94
N GLU A 101 -4.02 -10.32 7.88
CA GLU A 101 -3.09 -11.15 7.12
C GLU A 101 -3.45 -11.17 5.62
N VAL A 102 -2.43 -11.07 4.78
CA VAL A 102 -2.48 -11.38 3.35
C VAL A 102 -1.48 -12.49 3.04
N VAL A 103 -1.94 -13.60 2.47
CA VAL A 103 -1.07 -14.68 2.01
C VAL A 103 -0.82 -14.47 0.52
N PHE A 104 0.32 -13.84 0.19
CA PHE A 104 0.73 -13.60 -1.19
C PHE A 104 1.09 -14.90 -1.93
N PRO A 105 0.94 -14.93 -3.27
CA PRO A 105 1.49 -16.01 -4.08
C PRO A 105 3.01 -16.09 -3.90
N THR A 106 3.53 -17.30 -3.75
CA THR A 106 4.98 -17.51 -3.66
C THR A 106 5.62 -17.34 -5.03
N GLN A 107 6.75 -16.61 -5.07
CA GLN A 107 7.65 -16.53 -6.24
C GLN A 107 7.00 -16.06 -7.56
N THR A 108 5.94 -15.25 -7.51
CA THR A 108 5.41 -14.63 -8.73
C THR A 108 6.32 -13.49 -9.18
N GLN A 109 6.61 -13.46 -10.48
CA GLN A 109 7.23 -12.29 -11.11
C GLN A 109 6.18 -11.35 -11.71
N ALA A 110 4.90 -11.71 -11.72
CA ALA A 110 3.87 -10.92 -12.38
C ALA A 110 3.41 -9.72 -11.56
N LEU A 111 3.58 -9.74 -10.22
CA LEU A 111 3.03 -8.72 -9.35
C LEU A 111 3.72 -7.35 -9.56
N GLU A 112 2.93 -6.37 -9.96
CA GLU A 112 3.35 -5.02 -10.32
C GLU A 112 2.79 -3.97 -9.35
N SER A 113 1.56 -4.15 -8.86
CA SER A 113 0.92 -3.17 -7.97
C SER A 113 0.25 -3.82 -6.76
N VAL A 114 0.49 -3.25 -5.58
CA VAL A 114 -0.14 -3.66 -4.32
C VAL A 114 -0.66 -2.43 -3.59
N TYR A 115 -1.96 -2.42 -3.32
CA TYR A 115 -2.65 -1.44 -2.50
C TYR A 115 -3.34 -2.14 -1.33
N LEU A 116 -2.88 -1.85 -0.12
CA LEU A 116 -3.37 -2.41 1.14
C LEU A 116 -3.65 -1.31 2.17
N THR A 117 -3.89 -0.07 1.72
CA THR A 117 -4.08 1.07 2.61
C THR A 117 -5.29 0.85 3.51
N ASN A 118 -5.26 1.49 4.69
CA ASN A 118 -6.37 1.48 5.64
C ASN A 118 -6.85 0.06 5.97
N ASN A 119 -5.99 -0.73 6.59
CA ASN A 119 -6.29 -2.08 7.10
C ASN A 119 -5.87 -2.20 8.57
N ASP A 120 -5.95 -3.41 9.15
CA ASP A 120 -5.50 -3.72 10.52
C ASP A 120 -4.34 -4.74 10.48
N LEU A 121 -3.41 -4.60 9.53
CA LEU A 121 -2.41 -5.62 9.28
C LEU A 121 -1.55 -5.84 10.53
N SER A 122 -1.43 -7.10 10.93
CA SER A 122 -0.58 -7.49 12.06
C SER A 122 0.89 -7.22 11.74
N ALA A 123 1.69 -7.10 12.79
CA ALA A 123 3.12 -6.80 12.68
C ALA A 123 3.80 -7.72 11.65
N ARG A 124 4.30 -7.16 10.55
CA ARG A 124 4.89 -7.93 9.45
C ARG A 124 6.08 -7.21 8.84
N ASN A 125 7.13 -7.97 8.60
CA ASN A 125 8.36 -7.43 8.05
C ASN A 125 8.23 -7.16 6.55
N LEU A 126 8.66 -5.96 6.13
CA LEU A 126 8.67 -5.49 4.75
C LEU A 126 9.46 -6.42 3.79
N TYR A 127 10.35 -7.26 4.31
CA TYR A 127 11.12 -8.26 3.55
C TYR A 127 10.24 -9.17 2.68
N CYS A 128 8.96 -9.39 3.02
CA CYS A 128 8.08 -10.21 2.16
C CYS A 128 7.94 -9.65 0.74
N PHE A 129 8.14 -8.35 0.52
CA PHE A 129 8.07 -7.75 -0.81
C PHE A 129 9.37 -7.84 -1.62
N SER A 130 10.50 -8.19 -1.01
CA SER A 130 11.80 -8.27 -1.68
C SER A 130 11.86 -9.29 -2.83
N HIS A 131 10.88 -10.19 -2.90
CA HIS A 131 10.78 -11.27 -3.89
C HIS A 131 9.92 -10.91 -5.11
N PHE A 132 9.38 -9.68 -5.21
CA PHE A 132 8.56 -9.23 -6.34
C PHE A 132 9.34 -8.22 -7.20
N PRO A 133 10.25 -8.68 -8.08
CA PRO A 133 11.18 -7.80 -8.80
C PRO A 133 10.51 -6.82 -9.78
N ASN A 134 9.24 -7.06 -10.12
CA ASN A 134 8.46 -6.23 -11.03
C ASN A 134 7.54 -5.23 -10.32
N LEU A 135 7.58 -5.16 -8.98
CA LEU A 135 6.74 -4.24 -8.22
C LEU A 135 7.08 -2.78 -8.56
N ARG A 136 6.05 -2.03 -8.93
CA ARG A 136 6.06 -0.62 -9.32
C ARG A 136 5.35 0.25 -8.29
N VAL A 137 4.25 -0.25 -7.72
CA VAL A 137 3.45 0.47 -6.72
C VAL A 137 3.30 -0.38 -5.46
N LEU A 138 3.60 0.22 -4.31
CA LEU A 138 3.47 -0.42 -3.00
C LEU A 138 2.85 0.54 -1.99
N PHE A 139 1.55 0.46 -1.82
CA PHE A 139 0.79 1.32 -0.89
C PHE A 139 0.36 0.51 0.32
N LEU A 140 0.96 0.83 1.46
CA LEU A 140 0.88 0.03 2.68
C LEU A 140 0.40 0.83 3.89
N GLY A 141 0.28 2.14 3.77
CA GLY A 141 0.05 3.03 4.89
C GLY A 141 -1.36 3.00 5.44
N THR A 142 -1.61 3.94 6.34
CA THR A 142 -2.94 4.26 6.86
C THR A 142 -3.03 5.76 6.99
N ASP A 143 -4.01 6.37 6.33
CA ASP A 143 -4.28 7.81 6.33
C ASP A 143 -5.67 8.15 6.90
N ASP A 144 -6.53 7.14 7.08
CA ASP A 144 -7.79 7.28 7.81
C ASP A 144 -7.52 7.55 9.31
N LYS A 145 -7.63 8.83 9.68
CA LYS A 145 -7.41 9.33 11.04
C LYS A 145 -8.38 8.72 12.06
N ASP A 146 -9.59 8.35 11.67
CA ASP A 146 -10.56 7.75 12.59
C ASP A 146 -10.21 6.29 12.87
N ARG A 147 -9.74 5.55 11.87
CA ARG A 147 -9.16 4.21 12.07
C ARG A 147 -7.94 4.26 12.98
N ILE A 148 -7.01 5.20 12.72
CA ILE A 148 -5.81 5.37 13.55
C ILE A 148 -6.18 5.62 15.01
N ARG A 149 -7.14 6.52 15.28
CA ARG A 149 -7.64 6.81 16.64
C ARG A 149 -8.27 5.59 17.32
N GLN A 150 -8.83 4.67 16.55
CA GLN A 150 -9.40 3.41 17.04
C GLN A 150 -8.34 2.29 17.21
N GLY A 151 -7.08 2.56 16.89
CA GLY A 151 -6.02 1.54 16.93
C GLY A 151 -6.01 0.60 15.71
N ILE A 152 -6.71 0.97 14.64
CA ILE A 152 -6.78 0.23 13.37
C ILE A 152 -5.80 0.88 12.40
N TYR A 153 -4.71 0.19 12.09
CA TYR A 153 -3.69 0.63 11.14
C TYR A 153 -2.77 -0.52 10.77
N ASN A 154 -2.05 -0.37 9.66
CA ASN A 154 -1.10 -1.37 9.18
C ASN A 154 0.23 -1.31 9.93
N ARG A 155 0.64 -2.45 10.52
CA ARG A 155 1.86 -2.56 11.34
C ARG A 155 3.03 -3.13 10.54
N TRP A 156 3.27 -2.58 9.35
CA TRP A 156 4.46 -2.94 8.58
C TRP A 156 5.71 -2.46 9.33
N ASN A 157 6.71 -3.33 9.46
CA ASN A 157 7.95 -3.05 10.18
C ASN A 157 9.18 -3.51 9.40
N GLY A 158 10.36 -3.30 9.99
CA GLY A 158 11.63 -3.60 9.36
C GLY A 158 12.19 -2.39 8.62
N SER A 159 13.09 -2.64 7.67
CA SER A 159 13.89 -1.60 7.03
C SER A 159 13.54 -1.44 5.55
N LEU A 160 13.56 -0.19 5.07
CA LEU A 160 13.48 0.13 3.65
C LEU A 160 14.61 -0.49 2.82
N MET A 161 15.71 -0.95 3.46
CA MET A 161 16.77 -1.71 2.80
C MET A 161 16.25 -2.96 2.09
N TYR A 162 15.17 -3.58 2.58
CA TYR A 162 14.58 -4.75 1.93
C TYR A 162 13.94 -4.46 0.58
N LEU A 163 13.69 -3.18 0.26
CA LEU A 163 13.18 -2.73 -1.03
C LEU A 163 14.30 -2.38 -2.03
N LEU A 164 15.58 -2.48 -1.64
CA LEU A 164 16.72 -2.08 -2.47
C LEU A 164 16.74 -2.78 -3.84
N THR A 165 16.29 -4.03 -3.91
CA THR A 165 16.27 -4.83 -5.15
C THR A 165 15.08 -4.50 -6.06
N LEU A 166 14.10 -3.72 -5.58
CA LEU A 166 12.91 -3.35 -6.34
C LEU A 166 13.20 -2.15 -7.24
N THR A 167 14.06 -2.36 -8.24
CA THR A 167 14.55 -1.29 -9.12
C THR A 167 13.48 -0.65 -10.01
N LYS A 168 12.28 -1.24 -10.06
CA LYS A 168 11.11 -0.73 -10.79
C LYS A 168 10.11 0.00 -9.90
N LEU A 169 10.36 0.09 -8.59
CA LEU A 169 9.46 0.77 -7.65
C LEU A 169 9.42 2.26 -8.00
N GLU A 170 8.23 2.74 -8.31
CA GLU A 170 7.93 4.11 -8.73
C GLU A 170 7.12 4.84 -7.67
N GLU A 171 6.27 4.13 -6.92
CA GLU A 171 5.40 4.73 -5.92
C GLU A 171 5.39 3.89 -4.64
N LEU A 172 5.62 4.56 -3.51
CA LEU A 172 5.69 3.95 -2.19
C LEU A 172 4.88 4.78 -1.19
N ASP A 173 3.93 4.16 -0.51
CA ASP A 173 3.26 4.75 0.65
C ASP A 173 3.46 3.86 1.87
N ILE A 174 3.98 4.45 2.94
CA ILE A 174 4.19 3.80 4.25
C ILE A 174 3.64 4.65 5.40
N ASN A 175 2.70 5.56 5.13
CA ASN A 175 2.07 6.42 6.13
C ASN A 175 1.61 5.63 7.37
N ALA A 176 1.88 6.17 8.57
CA ALA A 176 1.48 5.60 9.86
C ALA A 176 1.93 4.15 10.15
N THR A 177 2.94 3.63 9.44
CA THR A 177 3.50 2.29 9.69
C THR A 177 4.59 2.29 10.77
N ASP A 178 5.11 1.09 11.11
CA ASP A 178 6.18 0.85 12.07
C ASP A 178 7.56 0.70 11.40
N ILE A 179 7.71 1.15 10.14
CA ILE A 179 8.98 1.17 9.41
C ILE A 179 9.79 2.38 9.88
N ASP A 180 10.98 2.14 10.43
CA ASP A 180 11.75 3.17 11.16
C ASP A 180 13.17 3.43 10.62
N ASP A 181 13.65 2.65 9.66
CA ASP A 181 15.01 2.77 9.12
C ASP A 181 15.14 2.34 7.64
N GLY A 182 16.34 2.44 7.07
CA GLY A 182 16.71 1.99 5.73
C GLY A 182 16.61 3.06 4.66
N LEU A 183 16.31 4.31 5.03
CA LEU A 183 16.14 5.40 4.06
C LEU A 183 17.38 5.58 3.19
N ARG A 184 18.59 5.36 3.74
CA ARG A 184 19.86 5.40 2.99
C ARG A 184 19.91 4.38 1.84
N CYS A 185 19.21 3.26 1.98
CA CYS A 185 19.21 2.15 1.02
C CYS A 185 18.00 2.18 0.07
N LEU A 186 17.03 3.08 0.27
CA LEU A 186 15.88 3.20 -0.62
C LEU A 186 16.33 3.68 -2.01
N ALA A 187 15.98 2.94 -3.06
CA ALA A 187 16.28 3.31 -4.43
C ALA A 187 15.42 4.50 -4.88
N THR A 188 15.98 5.71 -4.85
CA THR A 188 15.24 6.95 -5.18
C THR A 188 15.27 7.34 -6.65
N LYS A 189 16.06 6.68 -7.50
CA LYS A 189 16.26 7.09 -8.90
C LYS A 189 15.00 6.97 -9.76
N GLY A 190 14.23 5.90 -9.57
CA GLY A 190 12.98 5.65 -10.29
C GLY A 190 11.71 6.00 -9.51
N LEU A 191 11.85 6.46 -8.27
CA LEU A 191 10.74 6.79 -7.39
C LEU A 191 10.19 8.17 -7.78
N ASN A 192 8.87 8.25 -7.95
CA ASN A 192 8.11 9.44 -8.31
C ASN A 192 7.15 9.88 -7.20
N TYR A 193 6.75 8.94 -6.33
CA TYR A 193 5.85 9.19 -5.20
C TYR A 193 6.37 8.52 -3.93
N PHE A 194 6.44 9.26 -2.82
CA PHE A 194 6.83 8.70 -1.53
C PHE A 194 6.20 9.44 -0.33
N THR A 195 5.31 8.76 0.38
CA THR A 195 4.66 9.24 1.61
C THR A 195 5.02 8.40 2.82
N PHE A 196 5.32 9.08 3.94
CA PHE A 196 5.77 8.47 5.18
C PHE A 196 5.44 9.33 6.42
N GLY A 197 4.35 10.11 6.35
CA GLY A 197 3.81 10.85 7.48
C GLY A 197 3.26 9.92 8.56
N SER A 198 3.13 10.42 9.78
CA SER A 198 2.54 9.67 10.89
C SER A 198 1.01 9.65 10.87
N GLN A 199 0.39 10.56 10.11
CA GLN A 199 -1.06 10.75 10.01
C GLN A 199 -1.74 10.95 11.38
N GLY A 200 -0.99 11.53 12.33
CA GLY A 200 -1.44 11.74 13.71
C GLY A 200 -1.21 10.56 14.65
N ARG A 201 -0.59 9.47 14.19
CA ARG A 201 -0.18 8.34 15.04
C ARG A 201 1.11 8.67 15.81
N THR A 202 1.00 8.86 17.12
CA THR A 202 2.10 9.34 17.98
C THR A 202 3.33 8.41 18.03
N GLU A 203 3.15 7.10 17.89
CA GLU A 203 4.21 6.09 17.97
C GLU A 203 4.47 5.38 16.64
N ALA A 204 4.19 6.04 15.51
CA ALA A 204 4.52 5.48 14.20
C ALA A 204 6.04 5.38 14.04
N GLY A 205 6.53 4.24 13.54
CA GLY A 205 7.96 4.03 13.26
C GLY A 205 8.51 5.03 12.25
N VAL A 206 7.66 5.43 11.28
CA VAL A 206 8.03 6.41 10.24
C VAL A 206 8.40 7.79 10.81
N ASN A 207 8.06 8.10 12.07
CA ASN A 207 8.55 9.29 12.74
C ASN A 207 10.09 9.33 12.80
N GLN A 208 10.77 8.19 12.90
CA GLN A 208 12.24 8.15 12.87
C GLN A 208 12.78 8.60 11.50
N ILE A 209 12.16 8.15 10.41
CA ILE A 209 12.49 8.55 9.05
C ILE A 209 12.21 10.05 8.84
N LYS A 210 11.04 10.51 9.29
CA LYS A 210 10.63 11.91 9.22
C LYS A 210 11.59 12.83 9.96
N ASN A 211 12.03 12.43 11.15
CA ASN A 211 12.91 13.23 12.01
C ASN A 211 14.32 13.46 11.43
N ILE A 212 14.75 12.66 10.44
CA ILE A 212 16.00 12.89 9.70
C ILE A 212 16.02 14.30 9.10
N PHE A 213 14.86 14.80 8.65
CA PHE A 213 14.74 16.04 7.88
C PHE A 213 14.25 17.24 8.70
N LYS A 214 13.99 17.06 10.00
CA LYS A 214 13.38 18.08 10.86
C LYS A 214 14.15 19.42 10.86
N ASN A 215 15.48 19.36 10.69
CA ASN A 215 16.35 20.55 10.71
C ASN A 215 16.82 20.99 9.31
N ASP A 216 16.34 20.34 8.23
CA ASP A 216 16.78 20.67 6.87
C ASP A 216 16.10 21.93 6.32
N PHE A 217 15.01 22.38 6.95
CA PHE A 217 14.17 23.46 6.47
C PHE A 217 14.21 24.66 7.41
N ARG A 218 14.27 25.87 6.82
CA ARG A 218 14.12 27.13 7.56
C ARG A 218 12.66 27.52 7.60
N LEU A 219 12.06 27.38 8.76
CA LEU A 219 10.66 27.73 9.00
C LEU A 219 10.49 29.25 9.13
N LYS A 220 9.33 29.76 8.76
CA LYS A 220 8.96 31.15 9.03
C LYS A 220 8.63 31.33 10.51
N GLU A 221 8.70 32.58 10.97
CA GLU A 221 8.30 32.93 12.33
C GLU A 221 6.83 32.53 12.58
N GLY A 222 6.61 31.67 13.59
CA GLY A 222 5.29 31.15 13.96
C GLY A 222 4.89 29.81 13.35
N GLU A 223 5.69 29.24 12.44
CA GLU A 223 5.47 27.87 11.93
C GLU A 223 5.98 26.82 12.92
N ASP A 224 5.16 25.79 13.17
CA ASP A 224 5.55 24.65 13.99
C ASP A 224 6.32 23.61 13.16
N ALA A 225 7.50 23.22 13.63
CA ALA A 225 8.37 22.32 12.91
C ALA A 225 7.80 20.90 12.77
N GLU A 226 7.02 20.45 13.76
CA GLU A 226 6.40 19.11 13.75
C GLU A 226 5.21 19.07 12.80
N GLU A 227 4.40 20.14 12.79
CA GLU A 227 3.27 20.26 11.86
C GLU A 227 3.77 20.33 10.41
N TRP A 228 4.75 21.19 10.14
CA TRP A 228 5.30 21.34 8.79
C TRP A 228 5.94 20.05 8.26
N ILE A 229 6.74 19.36 9.09
CA ILE A 229 7.41 18.13 8.64
C ILE A 229 6.42 16.98 8.46
N GLU A 230 5.34 16.96 9.25
CA GLU A 230 4.23 16.02 9.05
C GLU A 230 3.53 16.27 7.73
N GLU A 231 3.16 17.52 7.43
CA GLU A 231 2.56 17.89 6.14
C GLU A 231 3.46 17.49 4.98
N TRP A 232 4.74 17.85 5.01
CA TRP A 232 5.71 17.50 3.97
C TRP A 232 5.83 15.98 3.76
N ALA A 233 5.92 15.21 4.85
CA ALA A 233 6.05 13.75 4.79
C ALA A 233 4.77 13.05 4.31
N ALA A 234 3.61 13.57 4.70
CA ALA A 234 2.28 13.07 4.35
C ALA A 234 1.80 13.52 2.96
N ASP A 235 2.39 14.58 2.39
CA ASP A 235 1.94 15.22 1.15
C ASP A 235 1.85 14.23 -0.02
N ASP A 236 0.65 14.11 -0.59
CA ASP A 236 0.32 13.26 -1.72
C ASP A 236 0.25 14.03 -3.06
N ASP A 237 0.48 15.34 -3.05
CA ASP A 237 0.56 16.13 -4.28
C ASP A 237 1.77 15.71 -5.11
N PHE A 238 1.55 15.52 -6.42
CA PHE A 238 2.54 14.97 -7.33
C PHE A 238 3.76 15.89 -7.52
N ASP A 239 3.53 17.21 -7.62
CA ASP A 239 4.60 18.17 -7.82
C ASP A 239 5.45 18.29 -6.54
N ASN A 240 4.81 18.24 -5.38
CA ASN A 240 5.49 18.25 -4.09
C ASN A 240 6.29 16.96 -3.84
N ASN A 241 5.78 15.80 -4.28
CA ASN A 241 6.50 14.52 -4.20
C ASN A 241 7.81 14.53 -4.99
N SER A 242 7.82 15.15 -6.18
CA SER A 242 9.03 15.31 -6.98
C SER A 242 10.13 16.10 -6.26
N TYR A 243 9.75 17.15 -5.51
CA TYR A 243 10.69 17.93 -4.70
C TYR A 243 11.18 17.12 -3.48
N LYS A 244 10.27 16.47 -2.76
CA LYS A 244 10.56 15.61 -1.60
C LYS A 244 11.56 14.51 -1.94
N ILE A 245 11.37 13.79 -3.05
CA ILE A 245 12.28 12.72 -3.47
C ILE A 245 13.66 13.28 -3.85
N ARG A 246 13.74 14.43 -4.51
CA ARG A 246 15.02 15.09 -4.80
C ARG A 246 15.76 15.47 -3.52
N HIS A 247 15.05 15.96 -2.52
CA HIS A 247 15.61 16.30 -1.21
C HIS A 247 16.19 15.07 -0.50
N ILE A 248 15.43 13.98 -0.46
CA ILE A 248 15.88 12.69 0.09
C ILE A 248 17.12 12.19 -0.63
N ARG A 249 17.15 12.24 -1.98
CA ARG A 249 18.32 11.83 -2.76
C ARG A 249 19.56 12.66 -2.43
N GLY A 250 19.41 13.97 -2.31
CA GLY A 250 20.51 14.85 -1.90
C GLY A 250 21.02 14.52 -0.50
N TRP A 251 20.14 14.13 0.43
CA TRP A 251 20.55 13.63 1.73
C TRP A 251 21.33 12.31 1.62
N GLN A 252 20.85 11.34 0.83
CA GLN A 252 21.53 10.05 0.60
C GLN A 252 22.97 10.24 0.06
N GLU A 253 23.16 11.15 -0.90
CA GLU A 253 24.47 11.48 -1.50
C GLU A 253 25.46 12.06 -0.48
N ARG A 254 24.98 12.91 0.45
CA ARG A 254 25.80 13.44 1.54
C ARG A 254 26.26 12.35 2.51
N GLN A 255 25.40 11.37 2.80
CA GLN A 255 25.76 10.25 3.67
C GLN A 255 26.86 9.37 3.06
N ILE A 256 26.88 9.20 1.73
CA ILE A 256 27.95 8.47 1.03
C ILE A 256 29.26 9.24 1.11
N THR A 257 29.22 10.56 0.90
CA THR A 257 30.43 11.40 0.89
C THR A 257 31.09 11.47 2.27
N ALA A 258 30.31 11.57 3.36
CA ALA A 258 30.83 11.54 4.72
C ALA A 258 31.55 10.22 5.06
N TRP A 259 31.01 9.09 4.58
CA TRP A 259 31.62 7.77 4.76
C TRP A 259 32.98 7.61 4.09
N VAL A 260 33.22 8.28 2.96
CA VAL A 260 34.50 8.20 2.24
C VAL A 260 35.59 9.07 2.90
N VAL A 261 35.20 10.09 3.67
CA VAL A 261 36.15 10.98 4.36
C VAL A 261 36.57 10.44 5.73
N GLU A 262 35.78 9.55 6.34
CA GLU A 262 36.04 8.97 7.67
C GLU A 262 36.73 7.60 7.66
N VAL A 263 37.05 7.02 6.50
CA VAL A 263 37.82 5.76 6.40
C VAL A 263 39.30 6.10 6.10
N PRO A 264 40.24 5.85 7.03
CA PRO A 264 41.68 6.04 6.83
C PRO A 264 42.27 5.13 5.75
#